data_AF-A0A4Z0A9H2-F1
#
_entry.id   AF-A0A4Z0A9H2-F1
#
_cell.length_a   1.000
_cell.length_b   1.000
_cell.length_c   1.000
_cell.angle_alpha   90.00
_cell.angle_beta   90.00
_cell.angle_gamma   90.00
#
_symmetry.space_group_name_H-M   'P 1'
#
loop_
_entity.id
_entity.type
_entity.pdbx_description
1 polymer ?
#
loop_
_entity_poly.entity_id
_entity_poly.type
_entity_poly.pdbx_seq_one_letter_code
_entity_poly.pdbx_strand_id
1 'polypeptide(L)'
;MVLQDQTHVDIIEDFEPTLIEQLIALSQKHDFLIFEDRKFADIGSSLSKPIIAVPIRAIEIGNTVALQYAAGVHKIASWSHITNAHAVPGPSIITGLASVGKPLGRGLLLLAEMSTAGTLARGAYTEEAVRMARAHRYFVIGFIAQRRMDGVGLQDGESAVDEDFLILTPGVGLDVKGDGMGQQYRTPKQVVHDDGCDVIIVGRGIYGDPKNLDVRKVQEQAERYKREGWKAYLERVKQT
;
A
#
# COMPACT_ATOMS: atom_id res chain seq x y z
N MET A 1 3.16 -9.00 13.17
CA MET A 1 3.49 -7.76 12.44
C MET A 1 4.31 -8.18 11.24
N VAL A 2 3.77 -8.02 10.03
CA VAL A 2 4.46 -8.34 8.79
C VAL A 2 5.47 -7.21 8.55
N LEU A 3 6.77 -7.55 8.50
CA LEU A 3 7.74 -6.63 7.92
C LEU A 3 7.40 -6.58 6.43
N GLN A 4 7.25 -5.37 5.90
CA GLN A 4 6.94 -5.15 4.50
C GLN A 4 7.94 -4.12 4.01
N ASP A 5 8.66 -4.47 2.94
CA ASP A 5 9.56 -3.53 2.30
C ASP A 5 8.75 -2.70 1.30
N GLN A 6 8.66 -1.39 1.55
CA GLN A 6 7.97 -0.45 0.68
C GLN A 6 8.99 0.18 -0.28
N THR A 7 8.79 -0.07 -1.57
CA THR A 7 9.65 0.45 -2.62
C THR A 7 8.97 1.58 -3.41
N HIS A 8 9.81 2.45 -3.95
CA HIS A 8 9.52 3.34 -5.08
C HIS A 8 10.55 3.03 -6.14
N VAL A 9 10.27 2.07 -7.03
CA VAL A 9 11.27 1.64 -8.02
C VAL A 9 11.55 2.73 -9.07
N ASP A 10 10.59 3.63 -9.28
CA ASP A 10 10.63 4.70 -10.28
C ASP A 10 11.52 5.89 -9.91
N ILE A 11 12.02 5.96 -8.67
CA ILE A 11 13.01 6.97 -8.25
C ILE A 11 14.46 6.46 -8.29
N ILE A 12 14.67 5.21 -8.69
CA ILE A 12 16.00 4.61 -8.82
C ILE A 12 16.57 4.99 -10.18
N GLU A 13 17.63 5.80 -10.19
CA GLU A 13 18.23 6.34 -11.41
C GLU A 13 18.92 5.25 -12.26
N ASP A 14 19.47 4.22 -11.62
CA ASP A 14 20.24 3.13 -12.20
C ASP A 14 19.52 1.78 -12.08
N PHE A 15 18.22 1.77 -12.38
CA PHE A 15 17.42 0.55 -12.31
C PHE A 15 17.94 -0.55 -13.25
N GLU A 16 18.32 -1.68 -12.65
CA GLU A 16 18.71 -2.90 -13.35
C GLU A 16 17.84 -4.07 -12.90
N PRO A 17 17.43 -5.00 -13.79
CA PRO A 17 16.62 -6.16 -13.41
C PRO A 17 17.22 -7.02 -12.29
N THR A 18 18.55 -7.04 -12.16
CA THR A 18 19.27 -7.76 -11.10
C THR A 18 18.96 -7.23 -9.70
N LEU A 19 18.58 -5.95 -9.57
CA LEU A 19 18.11 -5.39 -8.31
C LEU A 19 16.85 -6.12 -7.82
N ILE A 20 15.91 -6.38 -8.72
CA ILE A 20 14.66 -7.08 -8.39
C ILE A 20 14.94 -8.54 -8.01
N GLU A 21 15.86 -9.20 -8.68
CA GLU A 21 16.27 -10.58 -8.34
C GLU A 21 16.84 -10.65 -6.91
N GLN A 22 17.71 -9.69 -6.55
CA GLN A 22 18.27 -9.60 -5.20
C GLN A 22 17.19 -9.28 -4.16
N LEU A 23 16.25 -8.38 -4.46
CA LEU A 23 15.15 -8.05 -3.55
C LEU A 23 14.23 -9.25 -3.30
N ILE A 24 13.90 -10.02 -4.34
CA ILE A 24 13.13 -11.26 -4.19
C ILE A 24 13.89 -12.27 -3.32
N ALA A 25 15.20 -12.43 -3.53
CA ALA A 25 16.01 -13.33 -2.72
C ALA A 25 16.05 -12.91 -1.24
N LEU A 26 16.12 -11.61 -0.95
CA LEU A 26 16.04 -11.08 0.42
C LEU A 26 14.67 -11.30 1.04
N SER A 27 13.59 -11.05 0.29
CA SER A 27 12.20 -11.29 0.71
C SER A 27 11.99 -12.75 1.13
N GLN A 28 12.48 -13.70 0.33
CA GLN A 28 12.43 -15.12 0.65
C GLN A 28 13.30 -15.50 1.84
N LYS A 29 14.51 -14.95 1.92
CA LYS A 29 15.47 -15.25 3.00
C LYS A 29 14.99 -14.74 4.37
N HIS A 30 14.33 -13.60 4.40
CA HIS A 30 13.97 -12.90 5.63
C HIS A 30 12.46 -12.90 5.92
N ASP A 31 11.67 -13.61 5.11
CA ASP A 31 10.22 -13.82 5.26
C ASP A 31 9.43 -12.52 5.38
N PHE A 32 9.54 -11.68 4.35
CA PHE A 32 8.79 -10.42 4.26
C PHE A 32 8.14 -10.25 2.88
N LEU A 33 7.02 -9.52 2.84
CA LEU A 33 6.35 -9.18 1.58
C LEU A 33 6.92 -7.88 1.01
N ILE A 34 6.93 -7.80 -0.32
CA ILE A 34 7.38 -6.62 -1.07
C ILE A 34 6.14 -5.83 -1.51
N PHE A 35 6.16 -4.52 -1.26
CA PHE A 35 5.11 -3.59 -1.64
C PHE A 35 5.66 -2.45 -2.47
N GLU A 36 5.22 -2.36 -3.73
CA GLU A 36 5.54 -1.23 -4.58
C GLU A 36 4.47 -0.14 -4.43
N ASP A 37 4.87 0.99 -3.83
CA ASP A 37 4.01 2.15 -3.54
C ASP A 37 3.84 3.06 -4.77
N ARG A 38 3.37 2.46 -5.87
CA ARG A 38 3.23 3.11 -7.18
C ARG A 38 2.08 4.13 -7.26
N LYS A 39 1.08 4.01 -6.39
CA LYS A 39 -0.14 4.83 -6.34
C LYS A 39 -0.81 5.00 -7.71
N PHE A 40 -1.21 3.87 -8.32
CA PHE A 40 -1.92 3.92 -9.61
C PHE A 40 -3.16 4.83 -9.52
N ALA A 41 -3.37 5.68 -10.53
CA ALA A 41 -4.44 6.68 -10.52
C ALA A 41 -4.98 6.98 -11.94
N ASP A 42 -4.86 6.00 -12.84
CA ASP A 42 -5.29 6.12 -14.23
C ASP A 42 -6.46 5.16 -14.53
N ILE A 43 -7.06 5.27 -15.71
CA ILE A 43 -8.19 4.45 -16.11
C ILE A 43 -7.78 2.99 -16.33
N GLY A 44 -8.54 2.07 -15.73
CA GLY A 44 -8.69 0.71 -16.26
C GLY A 44 -9.89 0.69 -17.18
N SER A 45 -9.83 0.00 -18.32
CA SER A 45 -11.06 -0.40 -19.02
C SER A 45 -11.15 -1.92 -19.05
N SER A 46 -12.37 -2.41 -18.85
CA SER A 46 -12.72 -3.83 -18.90
C SER A 46 -12.75 -4.33 -20.36
N LEU A 47 -11.63 -4.23 -21.07
CA LEU A 47 -11.48 -4.99 -22.30
C LEU A 47 -11.27 -6.45 -21.89
N SER A 48 -12.36 -7.21 -21.96
CA SER A 48 -12.51 -8.64 -21.67
C SER A 48 -11.73 -9.57 -22.61
N LYS A 49 -10.73 -9.07 -23.35
CA LYS A 49 -9.91 -9.86 -24.26
C LYS A 49 -8.53 -10.15 -23.66
N PRO A 50 -8.08 -11.43 -23.66
CA PRO A 50 -6.75 -11.79 -23.21
C PRO A 50 -5.66 -10.95 -23.89
N ILE A 51 -4.75 -10.37 -23.10
CA ILE A 51 -3.65 -9.51 -23.55
C ILE A 51 -2.69 -10.25 -24.52
N ILE A 52 -2.74 -11.58 -24.56
CA ILE A 52 -1.86 -12.46 -25.35
C ILE A 52 -2.07 -12.41 -26.88
N ALA A 53 -3.10 -11.72 -27.39
CA ALA A 53 -3.44 -11.74 -28.82
C ALA A 53 -3.63 -10.36 -29.49
N VAL A 54 -3.29 -9.25 -28.82
CA VAL A 54 -3.56 -7.91 -29.36
C VAL A 54 -2.31 -7.33 -30.04
N PRO A 55 -2.36 -6.93 -31.32
CA PRO A 55 -1.26 -6.22 -31.96
C PRO A 55 -1.03 -4.86 -31.29
N ILE A 56 0.25 -4.49 -31.13
CA ILE A 56 0.77 -3.34 -30.37
C ILE A 56 0.04 -2.00 -30.67
N ARG A 57 -0.60 -1.86 -31.83
CA ARG A 57 -1.26 -0.61 -32.27
C ARG A 57 -2.74 -0.45 -31.86
N ALA A 58 -3.38 -1.45 -31.23
CA ALA A 58 -4.78 -1.35 -30.77
C ALA A 58 -4.91 -1.23 -29.23
N ILE A 59 -3.78 -1.09 -28.52
CA ILE A 59 -3.64 -1.22 -27.07
C ILE A 59 -3.72 0.14 -26.33
N GLU A 60 -3.85 1.26 -27.05
CA GLU A 60 -3.48 2.57 -26.51
C GLU A 60 -4.53 3.33 -25.68
N ILE A 61 -5.81 2.92 -25.62
CA ILE A 61 -6.84 3.78 -24.99
C ILE A 61 -7.64 3.08 -23.88
N GLY A 62 -7.47 1.77 -23.72
CA GLY A 62 -8.40 0.96 -22.91
C GLY A 62 -7.86 0.30 -21.64
N ASN A 63 -6.57 0.34 -21.30
CA ASN A 63 -6.12 -0.34 -20.07
C ASN A 63 -4.76 0.14 -19.55
N THR A 64 -4.61 1.46 -19.38
CA THR A 64 -3.33 2.09 -19.04
C THR A 64 -2.73 1.51 -17.77
N VAL A 65 -3.52 1.32 -16.71
CA VAL A 65 -3.03 0.79 -15.42
C VAL A 65 -2.56 -0.67 -15.51
N ALA A 66 -3.19 -1.51 -16.34
CA ALA A 66 -2.73 -2.89 -16.49
C ALA A 66 -1.37 -2.95 -17.18
N LEU A 67 -1.13 -2.11 -18.19
CA LEU A 67 0.17 -2.05 -18.87
C LEU A 67 1.26 -1.47 -17.97
N GLN A 68 0.95 -0.40 -17.23
CA GLN A 68 1.87 0.18 -16.26
C GLN A 68 2.23 -0.84 -15.15
N TYR A 69 1.29 -1.72 -14.79
CA TYR A 69 1.51 -2.73 -13.76
C TYR A 69 2.22 -4.00 -14.31
N ALA A 70 1.87 -4.48 -15.50
CA ALA A 70 2.39 -5.72 -16.07
C ALA A 70 3.71 -5.55 -16.85
N ALA A 71 3.91 -4.40 -17.47
CA ALA A 71 4.91 -4.19 -18.51
C ALA A 71 5.80 -2.97 -18.19
N GLY A 72 6.27 -2.29 -19.23
CA GLY A 72 7.26 -1.23 -19.10
C GLY A 72 8.61 -1.75 -18.61
N VAL A 73 9.43 -0.83 -18.12
CA VAL A 73 10.77 -1.13 -17.57
C VAL A 73 10.65 -1.93 -16.27
N HIS A 74 9.71 -1.55 -15.39
CA HIS A 74 9.66 -2.06 -14.02
C HIS A 74 8.90 -3.38 -13.85
N LYS A 75 7.95 -3.72 -14.74
CA LYS A 75 7.13 -4.95 -14.70
C LYS A 75 6.63 -5.29 -13.29
N ILE A 76 6.08 -4.31 -12.59
CA ILE A 76 5.80 -4.33 -11.13
C ILE A 76 5.10 -5.62 -10.67
N ALA A 77 4.10 -6.08 -11.42
CA ALA A 77 3.33 -7.28 -11.09
C ALA A 77 4.16 -8.58 -11.04
N SER A 78 5.31 -8.64 -11.71
CA SER A 78 6.15 -9.84 -11.74
C SER A 78 6.89 -10.11 -10.44
N TRP A 79 7.07 -9.10 -9.58
CA TRP A 79 7.88 -9.21 -8.36
C TRP A 79 7.21 -8.65 -7.11
N SER A 80 6.39 -7.61 -7.24
CA SER A 80 5.76 -6.98 -6.09
C SER A 80 4.55 -7.79 -5.61
N HIS A 81 4.52 -8.15 -4.33
CA HIS A 81 3.43 -8.94 -3.73
C HIS A 81 2.16 -8.09 -3.58
N ILE A 82 2.35 -6.83 -3.23
CA ILE A 82 1.29 -5.86 -2.95
C ILE A 82 1.56 -4.60 -3.77
N THR A 83 0.52 -3.95 -4.29
CA THR A 83 0.62 -2.57 -4.79
C THR A 83 -0.57 -1.75 -4.30
N ASN A 84 -0.67 -0.48 -4.69
CA ASN A 84 -1.75 0.39 -4.28
C ASN A 84 -2.30 1.28 -5.40
N ALA A 85 -3.55 1.71 -5.22
CA ALA A 85 -4.25 2.56 -6.17
C ALA A 85 -5.13 3.61 -5.49
N HIS A 86 -5.22 4.79 -6.09
CA HIS A 86 -6.20 5.80 -5.74
C HIS A 86 -7.58 5.39 -6.24
N ALA A 87 -8.62 5.71 -5.45
CA ALA A 87 -10.01 5.49 -5.83
C ALA A 87 -10.54 6.52 -6.86
N VAL A 88 -9.76 7.57 -7.16
CA VAL A 88 -10.22 8.70 -8.01
C VAL A 88 -10.74 8.29 -9.40
N PRO A 89 -10.19 7.27 -10.10
CA PRO A 89 -10.70 6.87 -11.41
C PRO A 89 -11.96 6.00 -11.33
N GLY A 90 -12.43 5.64 -10.14
CA GLY A 90 -13.53 4.71 -9.92
C GLY A 90 -13.11 3.23 -9.99
N PRO A 91 -14.07 2.29 -9.89
CA PRO A 91 -13.79 0.85 -9.71
C PRO A 91 -13.05 0.18 -10.87
N SER A 92 -13.04 0.78 -12.05
CA SER A 92 -12.41 0.16 -13.22
C SER A 92 -10.89 0.01 -13.06
N ILE A 93 -10.22 0.87 -12.27
CA ILE A 93 -8.80 0.72 -11.92
C ILE A 93 -8.52 -0.63 -11.23
N ILE A 94 -9.41 -1.04 -10.32
CA ILE A 94 -9.30 -2.30 -9.58
C ILE A 94 -9.41 -3.46 -10.56
N THR A 95 -10.39 -3.42 -11.47
CA THR A 95 -10.57 -4.48 -12.48
C THR A 95 -9.38 -4.58 -13.44
N GLY A 96 -8.82 -3.44 -13.86
CA GLY A 96 -7.64 -3.39 -14.72
C GLY A 96 -6.41 -4.01 -14.04
N LEU A 97 -6.11 -3.59 -12.81
CA LEU A 97 -5.00 -4.15 -12.03
C LEU A 97 -5.22 -5.63 -11.69
N ALA A 98 -6.45 -6.02 -11.34
CA ALA A 98 -6.79 -7.40 -11.00
C ALA A 98 -6.59 -8.36 -12.18
N SER A 99 -6.81 -7.89 -13.42
CA SER A 99 -6.63 -8.70 -14.63
C SER A 99 -5.19 -9.21 -14.80
N VAL A 100 -4.22 -8.51 -14.18
CA VAL A 100 -2.79 -8.85 -14.17
C VAL A 100 -2.39 -9.47 -12.83
N GLY A 101 -2.76 -8.84 -11.72
CA GLY A 101 -2.28 -9.20 -10.39
C GLY A 101 -2.90 -10.48 -9.84
N LYS A 102 -4.19 -10.71 -10.07
CA LYS A 102 -4.90 -11.87 -9.49
C LYS A 102 -4.33 -13.21 -9.98
N PRO A 103 -4.08 -13.43 -11.29
CA PRO A 103 -3.41 -14.66 -11.76
C PRO A 103 -2.02 -14.90 -11.16
N LEU A 104 -1.36 -13.84 -10.69
CA LEU A 104 -0.03 -13.89 -10.07
C LEU A 104 -0.08 -13.93 -8.53
N GLY A 105 -1.28 -14.04 -7.93
CA GLY A 105 -1.46 -14.07 -6.48
C GLY A 105 -1.12 -12.75 -5.78
N ARG A 106 -1.33 -11.60 -6.45
CA ARG A 106 -1.02 -10.26 -5.89
C ARG A 106 -2.21 -9.67 -5.14
N GLY A 107 -1.92 -8.76 -4.21
CA GLY A 107 -2.92 -7.99 -3.47
C GLY A 107 -2.89 -6.49 -3.80
N LEU A 108 -4.03 -5.82 -3.64
CA LEU A 108 -4.18 -4.38 -3.83
C LEU A 108 -4.60 -3.68 -2.53
N LEU A 109 -3.95 -2.56 -2.22
CA LEU A 109 -4.40 -1.62 -1.19
C LEU A 109 -5.03 -0.38 -1.84
N LEU A 110 -6.17 0.08 -1.34
CA LEU A 110 -6.74 1.35 -1.79
C LEU A 110 -6.30 2.50 -0.89
N LEU A 111 -5.92 3.63 -1.49
CA LEU A 111 -5.65 4.86 -0.73
C LEU A 111 -6.98 5.49 -0.30
N ALA A 112 -7.40 5.22 0.93
CA ALA A 112 -8.66 5.72 1.50
C ALA A 112 -8.48 7.03 2.27
N GLU A 113 -7.34 7.20 2.94
CA GLU A 113 -6.91 8.43 3.61
C GLU A 113 -5.40 8.64 3.37
N MET A 114 -4.93 9.89 3.49
CA MET A 114 -3.50 10.23 3.35
C MET A 114 -3.03 11.06 4.54
N SER A 115 -1.75 10.94 4.90
CA SER A 115 -1.14 11.65 6.04
C SER A 115 -0.75 13.11 5.75
N THR A 116 -0.97 13.58 4.52
CA THR A 116 -0.53 14.91 4.07
C THR A 116 -1.52 16.00 4.46
N ALA A 117 -1.00 17.15 4.91
CA ALA A 117 -1.83 18.31 5.19
C ALA A 117 -2.60 18.76 3.93
N GLY A 118 -3.91 19.02 4.07
CA GLY A 118 -4.76 19.48 2.97
C GLY A 118 -5.28 18.37 2.04
N THR A 119 -5.13 17.10 2.40
CA THR A 119 -5.64 15.98 1.59
C THR A 119 -7.15 16.08 1.29
N LEU A 120 -7.51 15.70 0.06
CA LEU A 120 -8.91 15.55 -0.39
C LEU A 120 -9.47 14.15 -0.11
N ALA A 121 -8.62 13.20 0.32
CA ALA A 121 -9.03 11.84 0.67
C ALA A 121 -9.71 11.81 2.05
N ARG A 122 -10.92 12.37 2.12
CA ARG A 122 -11.75 12.51 3.33
C ARG A 122 -13.24 12.43 3.00
N GLY A 123 -14.06 12.14 4.01
CA GLY A 123 -15.53 12.12 3.88
C GLY A 123 -15.99 11.18 2.76
N ALA A 124 -16.80 11.69 1.83
CA ALA A 124 -17.36 10.93 0.73
C ALA A 124 -16.30 10.20 -0.12
N TYR A 125 -15.09 10.76 -0.30
CA TYR A 125 -14.01 10.07 -1.02
C TYR A 125 -13.62 8.76 -0.31
N THR A 126 -13.42 8.83 1.00
CA THR A 126 -13.04 7.68 1.83
C THR A 126 -14.15 6.65 1.86
N GLU A 127 -15.41 7.08 1.98
CA GLU A 127 -16.56 6.18 1.93
C GLU A 127 -16.65 5.42 0.61
N GLU A 128 -16.48 6.10 -0.53
CA GLU A 128 -16.48 5.46 -1.85
C GLU A 128 -15.30 4.50 -2.02
N ALA A 129 -14.10 4.86 -1.54
CA ALA A 129 -12.95 3.96 -1.55
C ALA A 129 -13.23 2.67 -0.76
N VAL A 130 -13.89 2.77 0.40
CA VAL A 130 -14.26 1.60 1.23
C VAL A 130 -15.35 0.76 0.54
N ARG A 131 -16.38 1.39 -0.05
CA ARG A 131 -17.41 0.68 -0.85
C ARG A 131 -16.78 -0.07 -2.03
N MET A 132 -15.85 0.57 -2.73
CA MET A 132 -15.10 -0.05 -3.81
C MET A 132 -14.31 -1.27 -3.33
N ALA A 133 -13.61 -1.19 -2.19
CA ALA A 133 -12.90 -2.34 -1.62
C ALA A 133 -13.85 -3.49 -1.27
N ARG A 134 -15.00 -3.20 -0.64
CA ARG A 134 -16.02 -4.21 -0.30
C ARG A 134 -16.53 -4.95 -1.54
N ALA A 135 -16.78 -4.24 -2.63
CA ALA A 135 -17.20 -4.85 -3.88
C ALA A 135 -16.11 -5.69 -4.58
N HIS A 136 -14.84 -5.52 -4.18
CA HIS A 136 -13.69 -6.16 -4.85
C HIS A 136 -12.78 -6.92 -3.87
N ARG A 137 -13.34 -7.54 -2.82
CA ARG A 137 -12.63 -8.36 -1.81
C ARG A 137 -11.81 -9.52 -2.38
N TYR A 138 -12.05 -9.90 -3.63
CA TYR A 138 -11.28 -10.94 -4.33
C TYR A 138 -9.85 -10.50 -4.75
N PHE A 139 -9.52 -9.22 -4.61
CA PHE A 139 -8.22 -8.65 -4.99
C PHE A 139 -7.77 -7.50 -4.08
N VAL A 140 -8.71 -6.70 -3.57
CA VAL A 140 -8.41 -5.66 -2.58
C VAL A 140 -8.27 -6.29 -1.20
N ILE A 141 -7.10 -6.14 -0.59
CA ILE A 141 -6.74 -6.75 0.71
C ILE A 141 -6.83 -5.74 1.87
N GLY A 142 -6.98 -4.46 1.58
CA GLY A 142 -7.00 -3.44 2.62
C GLY A 142 -6.80 -2.01 2.10
N PHE A 143 -6.34 -1.15 3.00
CA PHE A 143 -6.24 0.28 2.78
C PHE A 143 -4.91 0.86 3.21
N ILE A 144 -4.48 1.90 2.48
CA ILE A 144 -3.64 2.95 3.05
C ILE A 144 -4.58 3.94 3.73
N ALA A 145 -4.50 4.03 5.05
CA ALA A 145 -5.40 4.89 5.84
C ALA A 145 -4.79 5.36 7.16
N GLN A 146 -5.46 6.29 7.86
CA GLN A 146 -5.00 6.83 9.13
C GLN A 146 -5.76 6.27 10.34
N ARG A 147 -6.84 5.52 10.13
CA ARG A 147 -7.63 4.86 11.19
C ARG A 147 -8.28 3.56 10.69
N ARG A 148 -8.87 2.79 11.61
CA ARG A 148 -9.71 1.64 11.27
C ARG A 148 -10.88 2.04 10.37
N MET A 149 -11.15 1.20 9.37
CA MET A 149 -12.14 1.45 8.30
C MET A 149 -13.45 0.67 8.43
N ASP A 150 -13.59 -0.14 9.49
CA ASP A 150 -14.81 -0.91 9.73
C ASP A 150 -16.02 0.02 9.82
N GLY A 151 -17.09 -0.34 9.11
CA GLY A 151 -18.34 0.40 9.11
C GLY A 151 -18.34 1.71 8.30
N VAL A 152 -17.19 2.18 7.82
CA VAL A 152 -17.11 3.43 7.03
C VAL A 152 -17.86 3.25 5.71
N GLY A 153 -18.78 4.17 5.41
CA GLY A 153 -19.55 4.15 4.16
C GLY A 153 -20.61 3.06 4.06
N LEU A 154 -20.93 2.33 5.15
CA LEU A 154 -22.10 1.44 5.17
C LEU A 154 -23.39 2.23 4.93
N GLN A 155 -24.31 1.62 4.21
CA GLN A 155 -25.68 2.12 4.04
C GLN A 155 -26.64 1.47 5.07
N ASP A 156 -27.84 2.03 5.20
CA ASP A 156 -28.86 1.51 6.11
C ASP A 156 -29.16 0.03 5.82
N GLY A 157 -28.96 -0.81 6.84
CA GLY A 157 -29.16 -2.26 6.74
C GLY A 157 -27.93 -3.06 6.29
N GLU A 158 -26.82 -2.41 5.93
CA GLU A 158 -25.54 -3.09 5.71
C GLU A 158 -24.82 -3.34 7.03
N SER A 159 -23.99 -4.39 7.06
CA SER A 159 -23.19 -4.77 8.22
C SER A 159 -21.73 -4.90 7.86
N ALA A 160 -20.85 -4.45 8.75
CA ALA A 160 -19.40 -4.66 8.66
C ALA A 160 -18.97 -6.03 9.24
N VAL A 161 -19.92 -6.91 9.57
CA VAL A 161 -19.62 -8.28 10.00
C VAL A 161 -18.84 -8.97 8.88
N ASP A 162 -17.74 -9.63 9.26
CA ASP A 162 -16.77 -10.28 8.37
C ASP A 162 -15.89 -9.34 7.50
N GLU A 163 -15.71 -8.08 7.91
CA GLU A 163 -14.66 -7.22 7.35
C GLU A 163 -13.28 -7.54 7.95
N ASP A 164 -12.39 -8.09 7.13
CA ASP A 164 -10.99 -8.37 7.50
C ASP A 164 -10.01 -7.66 6.56
N PHE A 165 -10.17 -6.34 6.46
CA PHE A 165 -9.26 -5.49 5.69
C PHE A 165 -8.04 -5.10 6.53
N LEU A 166 -6.85 -5.19 5.92
CA LEU A 166 -5.61 -4.69 6.49
C LEU A 166 -5.56 -3.16 6.44
N ILE A 167 -5.16 -2.51 7.52
CA ILE A 167 -4.91 -1.07 7.55
C ILE A 167 -3.42 -0.79 7.67
N LEU A 168 -2.84 -0.28 6.58
CA LEU A 168 -1.45 0.16 6.52
C LEU A 168 -1.39 1.68 6.64
N THR A 169 -0.60 2.17 7.60
CA THR A 169 -0.60 3.60 7.95
C THR A 169 0.79 4.21 7.78
N PRO A 170 0.98 5.10 6.78
CA PRO A 170 2.18 5.91 6.66
C PRO A 170 2.12 7.13 7.58
N GLY A 171 3.24 7.85 7.67
CA GLY A 171 3.36 9.01 8.55
C GLY A 171 3.57 8.62 10.00
N VAL A 172 4.34 7.56 10.24
CA VAL A 172 4.67 7.10 11.60
C VAL A 172 6.08 7.53 11.98
N GLY A 173 6.22 8.10 13.18
CA GLY A 173 7.50 8.59 13.70
C GLY A 173 7.52 8.62 15.22
N LEU A 174 8.67 8.24 15.79
CA LEU A 174 8.89 8.27 17.26
C LEU A 174 9.52 9.57 17.74
N ASP A 175 10.43 10.16 16.95
CA ASP A 175 11.32 11.22 17.45
C ASP A 175 10.98 12.63 16.93
N VAL A 176 10.22 12.74 15.82
CA VAL A 176 9.88 14.03 15.19
C VAL A 176 8.39 14.10 14.88
N LYS A 177 7.77 15.27 15.11
CA LYS A 177 6.34 15.51 14.86
C LYS A 177 6.00 15.98 13.44
N GLY A 178 6.99 16.39 12.65
CA GLY A 178 6.83 16.76 11.24
C GLY A 178 8.17 16.99 10.53
N ASP A 179 8.15 17.14 9.21
CA ASP A 179 9.34 17.31 8.36
C ASP A 179 9.43 18.67 7.63
N GLY A 180 8.51 19.59 7.90
CA GLY A 180 8.43 20.89 7.23
C GLY A 180 7.91 20.86 5.79
N MET A 181 7.64 19.68 5.20
CA MET A 181 7.06 19.50 3.86
C MET A 181 5.61 18.99 3.91
N GLY A 182 4.94 19.21 5.05
CA GLY A 182 3.52 18.85 5.23
C GLY A 182 3.28 17.41 5.73
N GLN A 183 4.34 16.63 6.01
CA GLN A 183 4.19 15.33 6.66
C GLN A 183 3.89 15.52 8.15
N GLN A 184 2.81 14.91 8.61
CA GLN A 184 2.47 14.83 10.03
C GLN A 184 2.84 13.43 10.54
N TYR A 185 3.56 13.37 11.66
CA TYR A 185 3.96 12.11 12.26
C TYR A 185 3.13 11.75 13.47
N ARG A 186 2.73 10.48 13.52
CA ARG A 186 2.00 9.87 14.63
C ARG A 186 2.83 8.76 15.24
N THR A 187 2.68 8.53 16.54
CA THR A 187 3.43 7.45 17.20
C THR A 187 2.83 6.07 16.87
N PRO A 188 3.62 4.97 16.94
CA PRO A 188 3.10 3.62 16.77
C PRO A 188 1.92 3.30 17.70
N LYS A 189 1.93 3.81 18.94
CA LYS A 189 0.82 3.66 19.88
C LYS A 189 -0.46 4.31 19.36
N GLN A 190 -0.40 5.57 18.94
CA GLN A 190 -1.59 6.25 18.42
C GLN A 190 -2.16 5.54 17.20
N VAL A 191 -1.31 5.07 16.29
CA VAL A 191 -1.75 4.43 15.06
C VAL A 191 -2.30 3.03 15.28
N VAL A 192 -1.59 2.18 16.01
CA VAL A 192 -1.95 0.77 16.16
C VAL A 192 -2.99 0.59 17.27
N HIS A 193 -2.79 1.23 18.42
CA HIS A 193 -3.67 1.07 19.59
C HIS A 193 -4.87 1.99 19.51
N ASP A 194 -4.67 3.30 19.47
CA ASP A 194 -5.78 4.28 19.60
C ASP A 194 -6.69 4.27 18.36
N ASP A 195 -6.10 4.10 17.17
CA ASP A 195 -6.81 4.17 15.89
C ASP A 195 -7.09 2.82 15.23
N GLY A 196 -6.63 1.72 15.84
CA GLY A 196 -6.96 0.37 15.37
C GLY A 196 -6.31 -0.04 14.04
N CYS A 197 -5.18 0.56 13.64
CA CYS A 197 -4.48 0.18 12.40
C CYS A 197 -3.56 -1.04 12.60
N ASP A 198 -3.20 -1.76 11.53
CA ASP A 198 -2.55 -3.08 11.64
C ASP A 198 -1.04 -3.05 11.38
N VAL A 199 -0.61 -2.19 10.45
CA VAL A 199 0.79 -2.11 10.00
C VAL A 199 1.22 -0.65 9.93
N ILE A 200 2.36 -0.34 10.52
CA ILE A 200 3.00 0.98 10.44
C ILE A 200 3.97 1.02 9.26
N ILE A 201 3.91 2.09 8.47
CA ILE A 201 4.88 2.36 7.39
C ILE A 201 5.80 3.49 7.86
N VAL A 202 7.10 3.19 7.96
CA VAL A 202 8.11 4.09 8.48
C VAL A 202 9.25 4.23 7.47
N GLY A 203 9.47 5.45 6.97
CA GLY A 203 10.58 5.78 6.06
C GLY A 203 11.79 6.33 6.81
N ARG A 204 12.03 7.64 6.66
CA ARG A 204 13.16 8.39 7.26
C ARG A 204 13.37 8.15 8.76
N GLY A 205 12.33 7.78 9.51
CA GLY A 205 12.47 7.41 10.92
C GLY A 205 13.39 6.20 11.16
N ILE A 206 13.55 5.32 10.16
CA ILE A 206 14.45 4.16 10.20
C ILE A 206 15.79 4.48 9.55
N TYR A 207 15.79 4.87 8.27
CA TYR A 207 17.03 5.02 7.51
C TYR A 207 17.74 6.38 7.68
N GLY A 208 17.09 7.36 8.32
CA GLY A 208 17.67 8.68 8.56
C GLY A 208 17.96 9.46 7.27
N ASP A 209 19.14 10.06 7.19
CA ASP A 209 19.63 10.74 5.98
C ASP A 209 20.24 9.70 5.01
N PRO A 210 19.67 9.51 3.81
CA PRO A 210 20.19 8.54 2.85
C PRO A 210 21.61 8.85 2.39
N LYS A 211 22.09 10.10 2.50
CA LYS A 211 23.47 10.48 2.14
C LYS A 211 24.50 10.06 3.20
N ASN A 212 24.05 9.74 4.42
CA ASN A 212 24.91 9.38 5.54
C ASN A 212 24.33 8.18 6.28
N LEU A 213 24.13 7.08 5.54
CA LEU A 213 23.47 5.89 6.02
C LEU A 213 24.37 5.11 6.99
N ASP A 214 23.91 4.96 8.23
CA ASP A 214 24.56 4.14 9.26
C ASP A 214 23.74 2.85 9.44
N VAL A 215 24.26 1.74 8.90
CA VAL A 215 23.59 0.44 8.90
C VAL A 215 23.24 -0.04 10.31
N ARG A 216 24.08 0.25 11.32
CA ARG A 216 23.80 -0.16 12.69
C ARG A 216 22.62 0.62 13.25
N LYS A 217 22.57 1.93 13.02
CA LYS A 217 21.43 2.76 13.42
C LYS A 217 20.15 2.37 12.70
N VAL A 218 20.22 2.03 11.41
CA VAL A 218 19.07 1.52 10.64
C VAL A 218 18.49 0.27 11.31
N GLN A 219 19.35 -0.68 11.69
CA GLN A 219 18.94 -1.90 12.38
C GLN A 219 18.34 -1.60 13.77
N GLU A 220 18.99 -0.73 14.55
CA GLU A 220 18.50 -0.32 15.88
C GLU A 220 17.14 0.37 15.81
N GLN A 221 16.93 1.27 14.85
CA GLN A 221 15.64 1.93 14.65
C GLN A 221 14.59 0.94 14.16
N ALA A 222 14.89 0.08 13.19
CA ALA A 222 13.95 -0.93 12.72
C ALA A 222 13.45 -1.83 13.87
N GLU A 223 14.36 -2.31 14.74
CA GLU A 223 13.99 -3.10 15.92
C GLU A 223 13.19 -2.28 16.94
N ARG A 224 13.52 -0.99 17.13
CA ARG A 224 12.75 -0.09 17.99
C ARG A 224 11.31 0.09 17.49
N TYR A 225 11.11 0.43 16.21
CA TYR A 225 9.76 0.57 15.64
C TYR A 225 9.00 -0.76 15.69
N LYS A 226 9.67 -1.88 15.43
CA LYS A 226 9.08 -3.21 15.53
C LYS A 226 8.56 -3.50 16.94
N ARG A 227 9.37 -3.22 17.96
CA ARG A 227 8.99 -3.40 19.36
C ARG A 227 7.83 -2.52 19.77
N GLU A 228 7.87 -1.22 19.44
CA GLU A 228 6.79 -0.29 19.82
C GLU A 228 5.47 -0.60 19.10
N GLY A 229 5.51 -0.95 17.81
CA GLY A 229 4.33 -1.37 17.05
C GLY A 229 3.73 -2.67 17.60
N TRP A 230 4.57 -3.66 17.90
CA TRP A 230 4.11 -4.93 18.47
C TRP A 230 3.54 -4.77 19.87
N LYS A 231 4.16 -3.94 20.72
CA LYS A 231 3.65 -3.60 22.04
C LYS A 231 2.27 -2.96 21.95
N ALA A 232 2.09 -1.97 21.06
CA ALA A 232 0.79 -1.32 20.86
C ALA A 232 -0.29 -2.31 20.38
N TYR A 233 0.06 -3.24 19.49
CA TYR A 233 -0.84 -4.32 19.07
C TYR A 233 -1.25 -5.21 20.24
N LEU A 234 -0.28 -5.69 21.04
CA LEU A 234 -0.55 -6.52 22.21
C LEU A 234 -1.41 -5.81 23.27
N GLU A 235 -1.25 -4.50 23.42
CA GLU A 235 -2.11 -3.69 24.31
C GLU A 235 -3.54 -3.61 23.78
N ARG A 236 -3.73 -3.44 22.46
CA ARG A 236 -5.06 -3.37 21.81
C ARG A 236 -5.85 -4.67 22.00
N VAL A 237 -5.26 -5.80 21.64
CA VAL A 237 -5.96 -7.10 21.65
C VAL A 237 -6.28 -7.63 23.04
N LYS A 238 -5.66 -7.08 24.09
CA LYS A 238 -6.02 -7.41 25.48
C LYS A 238 -7.29 -6.68 25.96
N GLN A 239 -7.68 -5.61 25.28
CA GLN A 239 -8.86 -4.81 25.61
C GLN A 239 -10.10 -5.23 24.81
N THR A 240 -9.93 -6.08 23.79
CA THR A 240 -11.00 -6.66 22.96
C THR A 240 -11.46 -7.98 23.56
#